data_AF-A0A661UP24-F1
#
_entry.id   AF-A0A661UP24-F1
#
_cell.length_a   1.000
_cell.length_b   1.000
_cell.length_c   1.000
_cell.angle_alpha   90.00
_cell.angle_beta   90.00
_cell.angle_gamma   90.00
#
_symmetry.space_group_name_H-M   'P 1'
#
loop_
_entity.id
_entity.type
_entity.pdbx_description
1 polymer ?
#
loop_
_entity_poly.entity_id
_entity_poly.type
_entity_poly.pdbx_seq_one_letter_code
_entity_poly.pdbx_strand_id
1 'polypeptide(L)'
;YFSNDMGIERELNFAKNYILGNSLPLEKMKNSYPKNMIEWESFYAKSGLAVKYLYSKKRRSFYQLWDKAGSTGNFERAFLSSFFMTTKTFSDQFENYSKTHFKTAILMASTGLIWGVLPFILIVGVIRKKIKNKKTVENWENNIDIVPDGKKDEEYIKELEEK
;
A
#
# COMPACT_ATOMS: atom_id res chain seq x y z
N TYR A 1 27.97 -5.12 6.09
CA TYR A 1 27.74 -4.47 4.79
C TYR A 1 27.05 -5.46 3.87
N PHE A 2 25.72 -5.51 3.88
CA PHE A 2 24.99 -6.04 2.72
C PHE A 2 25.06 -4.92 1.69
N SER A 3 25.50 -5.24 0.48
CA SER A 3 25.59 -4.31 -0.64
C SER A 3 24.31 -3.52 -0.81
N ASN A 4 24.44 -2.34 -1.43
CA ASN A 4 23.47 -1.27 -1.69
C ASN A 4 22.19 -1.68 -2.46
N ASP A 5 21.69 -2.91 -2.27
CA ASP A 5 20.83 -3.66 -3.20
C ASP A 5 19.58 -4.28 -2.51
N MET A 6 19.40 -4.08 -1.20
CA MET A 6 18.10 -4.19 -0.52
C MET A 6 17.55 -2.80 -0.23
N GLY A 7 17.43 -1.97 -1.27
CA GLY A 7 16.77 -0.68 -1.17
C GLY A 7 15.27 -0.84 -0.85
N ILE A 8 14.67 0.21 -0.29
CA ILE A 8 13.22 0.29 0.01
C ILE A 8 12.39 -0.04 -1.24
N GLU A 9 12.86 0.34 -2.42
CA GLU A 9 12.22 0.07 -3.70
C GLU A 9 12.11 -1.43 -4.01
N ARG A 10 13.19 -2.19 -3.77
CA ARG A 10 13.21 -3.65 -3.97
C ARG A 10 12.33 -4.39 -2.96
N GLU A 11 12.31 -3.90 -1.71
CA GLU A 11 11.43 -4.42 -0.66
C GLU A 11 9.95 -4.13 -0.97
N LEU A 12 9.63 -2.94 -1.52
CA LEU A 12 8.30 -2.57 -2.01
C LEU A 12 7.87 -3.38 -3.24
N ASN A 13 8.76 -3.56 -4.23
CA ASN A 13 8.49 -4.38 -5.42
C ASN A 13 8.22 -5.83 -5.01
N PHE A 14 8.98 -6.36 -4.07
CA PHE A 14 8.70 -7.67 -3.51
C PHE A 14 7.38 -7.71 -2.75
N ALA A 15 7.10 -6.76 -1.86
CA ALA A 15 5.83 -6.69 -1.13
C ALA A 15 4.63 -6.64 -2.08
N LYS A 16 4.74 -5.87 -3.17
CA LYS A 16 3.75 -5.80 -4.25
C LYS A 16 3.59 -7.16 -4.93
N ASN A 17 4.66 -7.77 -5.43
CA ASN A 17 4.60 -9.06 -6.12
C ASN A 17 4.14 -10.22 -5.21
N TYR A 18 4.53 -10.19 -3.94
CA TYR A 18 4.09 -11.14 -2.92
C TYR A 18 2.58 -11.06 -2.70
N ILE A 19 2.04 -9.84 -2.57
CA ILE A 19 0.60 -9.62 -2.35
C ILE A 19 -0.22 -9.94 -3.61
N LEU A 20 0.32 -9.67 -4.79
CA LEU A 20 -0.31 -10.04 -6.07
C LEU A 20 -0.28 -11.56 -6.35
N GLY A 21 0.34 -12.37 -5.48
CA GLY A 21 0.41 -13.82 -5.63
C GLY A 21 1.47 -14.29 -6.64
N ASN A 22 2.32 -13.40 -7.13
CA ASN A 22 3.32 -13.68 -8.16
C ASN A 22 4.67 -14.15 -7.58
N SER A 23 4.68 -14.66 -6.34
CA SER A 23 5.89 -15.15 -5.67
C SER A 23 5.83 -16.65 -5.39
N LEU A 24 6.91 -17.36 -5.71
CA LEU A 24 7.05 -18.78 -5.38
C LEU A 24 7.23 -18.97 -3.86
N PRO A 25 6.60 -19.97 -3.22
CA PRO A 25 6.89 -20.34 -1.83
C PRO A 25 8.37 -20.65 -1.63
N LEU A 26 8.94 -20.25 -0.49
CA LEU A 26 10.37 -20.40 -0.22
C LEU A 26 10.84 -21.87 -0.33
N GLU A 27 10.05 -22.83 0.13
CA GLU A 27 10.36 -24.26 -0.01
C GLU A 27 10.50 -24.71 -1.48
N LYS A 28 9.70 -24.15 -2.40
CA LYS A 28 9.78 -24.48 -3.83
C LYS A 28 11.03 -23.88 -4.50
N MET A 29 11.54 -22.77 -3.96
CA MET A 29 12.74 -22.10 -4.47
C MET A 29 14.03 -22.90 -4.29
N LYS A 30 14.04 -23.93 -3.43
CA LYS A 30 15.19 -24.81 -3.22
C LYS A 30 15.56 -25.63 -4.46
N ASN A 31 14.56 -25.98 -5.28
CA ASN A 31 14.71 -27.01 -6.31
C ASN A 31 14.87 -26.45 -7.72
N SER A 32 14.54 -25.18 -7.94
CA SER A 32 14.65 -24.57 -9.26
C SER A 32 14.72 -23.05 -9.20
N TYR A 33 15.53 -22.49 -10.11
CA TYR A 33 15.52 -21.07 -10.41
C TYR A 33 14.32 -20.71 -11.31
N PRO A 34 13.83 -19.47 -11.26
CA PRO A 34 12.76 -19.01 -12.14
C PRO A 34 13.20 -19.01 -13.61
N LYS A 35 12.24 -19.13 -14.54
CA LYS A 35 12.54 -19.12 -15.98
C LYS A 35 12.50 -17.71 -16.58
N ASN A 36 11.72 -16.81 -16.00
CA ASN A 36 11.41 -15.50 -16.58
C ASN A 36 12.08 -14.38 -15.79
N MET A 37 12.69 -13.40 -16.46
CA MET A 37 13.48 -12.33 -15.80
C MET A 37 12.71 -11.55 -14.71
N ILE A 38 11.39 -11.35 -14.88
CA ILE A 38 10.53 -10.70 -13.87
C ILE A 38 10.46 -11.51 -12.56
N GLU A 39 10.46 -12.84 -12.66
CA GLU A 39 10.41 -13.73 -11.51
C GLU A 39 11.76 -13.78 -10.76
N TRP A 40 12.87 -13.48 -11.44
CA TRP A 40 14.21 -13.44 -10.82
C TRP A 40 14.32 -12.34 -9.77
N GLU A 41 13.77 -11.16 -10.03
CA GLU A 41 13.79 -10.06 -9.07
C GLU A 41 13.04 -10.46 -7.79
N SER A 42 11.85 -11.05 -7.94
CA SER A 42 11.04 -11.53 -6.81
C SER A 42 11.72 -12.68 -6.06
N PHE A 43 12.37 -13.60 -6.78
CA PHE A 43 13.12 -14.71 -6.20
C PHE A 43 14.28 -14.22 -5.33
N TYR A 44 15.10 -13.31 -5.84
CA TYR A 44 16.24 -12.76 -5.09
C TYR A 44 15.80 -11.88 -3.92
N ALA A 45 14.79 -11.04 -4.13
CA ALA A 45 14.25 -10.23 -3.04
C ALA A 45 13.72 -11.11 -1.90
N LYS A 46 12.96 -12.17 -2.23
CA LYS A 46 12.48 -13.14 -1.24
C LYS A 46 13.60 -13.84 -0.49
N SER A 47 14.62 -14.29 -1.22
CA SER A 47 15.80 -14.96 -0.65
C SER A 47 16.56 -14.03 0.30
N GLY A 48 16.81 -12.79 -0.11
CA GLY A 48 17.46 -11.78 0.70
C GLY A 48 16.67 -11.45 1.96
N LEU A 49 15.35 -11.33 1.86
CA LEU A 49 14.47 -11.09 3.00
C LEU A 49 14.39 -12.27 3.96
N ALA A 50 14.40 -13.51 3.45
CA ALA A 50 14.47 -14.71 4.29
C ALA A 50 15.77 -14.75 5.11
N VAL A 51 16.90 -14.42 4.48
CA VAL A 51 18.21 -14.32 5.16
C VAL A 51 18.21 -13.17 6.17
N LYS A 52 17.69 -11.98 5.81
CA LYS A 52 17.54 -10.82 6.70
C LYS A 52 16.66 -11.16 7.90
N TYR A 53 15.58 -11.91 7.70
CA TYR A 53 14.69 -12.38 8.77
C TYR A 53 15.43 -13.33 9.72
N LEU A 54 16.15 -14.33 9.21
CA LEU A 54 16.96 -15.23 10.04
C LEU A 54 18.01 -14.47 10.85
N TYR A 55 18.74 -13.57 10.20
CA TYR A 55 19.75 -12.76 10.83
C TYR A 55 19.17 -11.87 11.94
N SER A 56 18.06 -11.18 11.66
CA SER A 56 17.44 -10.25 12.61
C SER A 56 16.79 -10.97 13.80
N LYS A 57 16.14 -12.12 13.59
CA LYS A 57 15.45 -12.87 14.65
C LYS A 57 16.35 -13.81 15.44
N LYS A 58 17.37 -14.40 14.80
CA LYS A 58 18.20 -15.46 15.38
C LYS A 58 19.69 -15.25 15.07
N ARG A 59 20.19 -14.04 15.35
CA ARG A 59 21.58 -13.62 15.02
C ARG A 59 22.67 -14.59 15.48
N ARG A 60 22.59 -15.09 16.72
CA ARG A 60 23.58 -16.05 17.25
C ARG A 60 23.56 -17.37 16.48
N SER A 61 22.37 -17.96 16.30
CA SER A 61 22.19 -19.18 15.50
C SER A 61 22.61 -18.99 14.05
N PHE A 62 22.45 -17.78 13.50
CA PHE A 62 22.89 -17.46 12.15
C PHE A 62 24.40 -17.60 11.98
N TYR A 63 25.21 -17.15 12.94
CA TYR A 63 26.66 -17.38 12.88
C TYR A 63 27.01 -18.86 13.10
N GLN A 64 26.33 -19.53 14.04
CA GLN A 64 26.52 -20.96 14.28
C GLN A 64 26.23 -21.83 13.05
N LEU A 65 25.30 -21.41 12.19
CA LEU A 65 25.04 -22.09 10.92
C LEU A 65 26.32 -22.22 10.09
N TRP A 66 27.08 -21.14 9.98
CA TRP A 66 28.28 -21.11 9.15
C TRP A 66 29.42 -21.93 9.76
N ASP A 67 29.56 -21.89 11.08
CA ASP A 67 30.53 -22.73 11.81
C ASP A 67 30.21 -24.23 11.62
N LYS A 68 28.92 -24.59 11.65
CA LYS A 68 28.47 -25.98 11.51
C LYS A 68 28.40 -26.44 10.05
N ALA A 69 28.12 -25.54 9.10
CA ALA A 69 28.03 -25.88 7.68
C ALA A 69 29.37 -26.38 7.14
N GLY A 70 30.49 -25.79 7.58
CA GLY A 70 31.83 -26.23 7.20
C GLY A 70 32.19 -27.62 7.75
N SER A 71 31.65 -28.02 8.89
CA SER A 71 31.99 -29.30 9.56
C SER A 71 31.08 -30.46 9.18
N THR A 72 29.80 -30.22 8.88
CA THR A 72 28.86 -31.30 8.55
C THR A 72 28.85 -31.69 7.07
N GLY A 73 29.29 -30.79 6.17
CA GLY A 73 29.16 -30.95 4.71
C GLY A 73 27.70 -31.05 4.22
N ASN A 74 26.73 -30.83 5.10
CA ASN A 74 25.30 -30.97 4.81
C ASN A 74 24.54 -29.79 5.41
N PHE A 75 23.98 -28.97 4.52
CA PHE A 75 23.27 -27.74 4.90
C PHE A 75 22.05 -28.02 5.77
N GLU A 76 21.23 -29.03 5.46
CA GLU A 76 20.01 -29.31 6.23
C GLU A 76 20.33 -29.71 7.67
N ARG A 77 21.38 -30.51 7.87
CA ARG A 77 21.87 -30.86 9.22
C ARG A 77 22.47 -29.66 9.95
N ALA A 78 23.25 -28.83 9.26
CA ALA A 78 23.79 -27.59 9.84
C ALA A 78 22.66 -26.62 10.24
N PHE A 79 21.63 -26.51 9.41
CA PHE A 79 20.47 -25.67 9.65
C PHE A 79 19.67 -26.17 10.85
N LEU A 80 19.32 -27.45 10.88
CA LEU A 80 18.59 -28.07 11.97
C LEU A 80 19.34 -27.90 13.30
N SER A 81 20.64 -28.17 13.32
CA SER A 81 21.46 -28.07 14.53
C SER A 81 21.73 -26.65 15.01
N SER A 82 21.55 -25.63 14.16
CA SER A 82 21.78 -24.22 14.51
C SER A 82 20.51 -23.51 14.93
N PHE A 83 19.39 -23.79 14.25
CA PHE A 83 18.12 -23.09 14.46
C PHE A 83 17.08 -23.92 15.21
N PHE A 84 17.37 -25.20 15.48
CA PHE A 84 16.46 -26.19 16.09
C PHE A 84 15.13 -26.29 15.34
N MET A 85 15.17 -26.16 14.01
CA MET A 85 14.01 -26.29 13.13
C MET A 85 14.46 -26.76 11.76
N THR A 86 13.54 -27.38 11.00
CA THR A 86 13.80 -27.75 9.61
C THR A 86 13.70 -26.53 8.69
N THR A 87 14.29 -26.61 7.49
CA THR A 87 14.13 -25.56 6.46
C THR A 87 12.68 -25.38 6.03
N LYS A 88 11.89 -26.46 6.05
CA LYS A 88 10.45 -26.42 5.75
C LYS A 88 9.69 -25.63 6.81
N THR A 89 9.93 -25.93 8.09
CA THR A 89 9.35 -25.17 9.21
C THR A 89 9.73 -23.69 9.14
N PHE A 90 10.98 -23.41 8.79
CA PHE A 90 11.44 -22.05 8.55
C PHE A 90 10.68 -21.38 7.40
N SER A 91 10.53 -22.06 6.26
CA SER A 91 9.74 -21.56 5.13
C SER A 91 8.32 -21.18 5.57
N ASP A 92 7.61 -22.07 6.26
CA ASP A 92 6.23 -21.81 6.71
C ASP A 92 6.16 -20.61 7.67
N GLN A 93 7.10 -20.50 8.61
CA GLN A 93 7.19 -19.35 9.51
C GLN A 93 7.48 -18.05 8.77
N PHE A 94 8.38 -18.07 7.80
CA PHE A 94 8.74 -16.91 7.00
C PHE A 94 7.59 -16.45 6.09
N GLU A 95 6.84 -17.37 5.49
CA GLU A 95 5.65 -17.03 4.70
C GLU A 95 4.58 -16.34 5.57
N ASN A 96 4.30 -16.89 6.76
CA ASN A 96 3.36 -16.28 7.69
C ASN A 96 3.79 -14.89 8.17
N TYR A 97 5.09 -14.74 8.46
CA TYR A 97 5.68 -13.44 8.79
C TYR A 97 5.53 -12.45 7.63
N SER A 98 5.91 -12.86 6.42
CA SER A 98 5.88 -12.04 5.21
C SER A 98 4.47 -11.55 4.89
N LYS A 99 3.48 -12.45 4.95
CA LYS A 99 2.07 -12.12 4.73
C LYS A 99 1.57 -11.04 5.68
N THR A 100 1.89 -11.17 6.96
CA THR A 100 1.47 -10.19 7.98
C THR A 100 2.23 -8.88 7.80
N HIS A 101 3.56 -8.96 7.66
CA HIS A 101 4.43 -7.80 7.58
C HIS A 101 4.14 -6.94 6.35
N PHE A 102 4.01 -7.54 5.17
CA PHE A 102 3.70 -6.78 3.94
C PHE A 102 2.29 -6.21 3.95
N LYS A 103 1.30 -6.93 4.49
CA LYS A 103 -0.04 -6.36 4.68
C LYS A 103 0.02 -5.11 5.55
N THR A 104 0.74 -5.15 6.67
CA THR A 104 0.92 -3.96 7.53
C THR A 104 1.72 -2.85 6.85
N ALA A 105 2.77 -3.19 6.10
CA ALA A 105 3.59 -2.21 5.39
C ALA A 105 2.79 -1.48 4.30
N ILE A 106 1.97 -2.19 3.52
CA ILE A 106 1.09 -1.57 2.52
C ILE A 106 0.05 -0.67 3.18
N LEU A 107 -0.56 -1.10 4.29
CA LEU A 107 -1.51 -0.25 5.01
C LEU A 107 -0.85 1.04 5.52
N MET A 108 0.35 0.93 6.07
CA MET A 108 1.14 2.10 6.51
C MET A 108 1.53 3.00 5.32
N ALA A 109 2.01 2.42 4.21
CA ALA A 109 2.34 3.19 3.01
C ALA A 109 1.11 3.91 2.42
N SER A 110 -0.06 3.26 2.46
CA SER A 110 -1.33 3.84 1.99
C SER A 110 -1.79 5.01 2.86
N THR A 111 -1.42 5.01 4.15
CA THR A 111 -1.75 6.11 5.07
C THR A 111 -1.10 7.41 4.61
N GLY A 112 0.17 7.37 4.16
CA GLY A 112 0.85 8.53 3.60
C GLY A 112 0.19 9.07 2.33
N LEU A 113 -0.27 8.18 1.44
CA LEU A 113 -1.02 8.56 0.24
C LEU A 113 -2.35 9.24 0.58
N ILE A 114 -3.09 8.74 1.57
CA ILE A 114 -4.33 9.35 2.02
C ILE A 114 -4.07 10.79 2.47
N TRP A 115 -3.09 11.01 3.33
CA TRP A 115 -2.72 12.35 3.79
C TRP A 115 -2.20 13.26 2.68
N GLY A 116 -1.51 12.69 1.68
CA GLY A 116 -1.04 13.44 0.50
C GLY A 116 -2.16 13.87 -0.43
N VAL A 117 -3.18 13.03 -0.66
CA VAL A 117 -4.29 13.29 -1.60
C VAL A 117 -5.39 14.14 -0.97
N LEU A 118 -5.63 14.00 0.34
CA LEU A 118 -6.66 14.72 1.08
C LEU A 118 -6.66 16.25 0.87
N PRO A 119 -5.54 16.99 0.95
CA PRO A 119 -5.55 18.44 0.70
C PRO A 119 -6.00 18.80 -0.71
N PHE A 120 -5.65 18.00 -1.73
CA PHE A 120 -6.10 18.25 -3.11
C PHE A 120 -7.61 18.06 -3.24
N ILE A 121 -8.17 17.02 -2.63
CA ILE A 121 -9.63 16.79 -2.60
C ILE A 121 -10.35 17.98 -1.96
N LEU A 122 -9.83 18.50 -0.84
CA LEU A 122 -10.40 19.66 -0.16
C LEU A 122 -10.34 20.92 -1.02
N ILE A 123 -9.20 21.20 -1.66
CA ILE A 123 -9.05 22.35 -2.56
C ILE A 123 -10.06 22.27 -3.71
N VAL A 124 -10.17 21.12 -4.38
CA VAL A 124 -11.14 20.90 -5.46
C VAL A 124 -12.57 21.06 -4.96
N GLY A 125 -12.87 20.55 -3.76
CA GLY A 125 -14.17 20.70 -3.11
C GLY A 125 -14.54 22.17 -2.87
N VAL A 126 -13.60 22.97 -2.34
CA VAL A 126 -13.79 24.41 -2.12
C VAL A 126 -14.00 25.16 -3.43
N ILE A 127 -13.21 24.87 -4.47
CA ILE A 127 -13.36 25.49 -5.79
C ILE A 127 -14.74 25.17 -6.38
N ARG A 128 -15.16 23.90 -6.36
CA ARG A 128 -16.49 23.48 -6.83
C ARG A 128 -17.62 24.16 -6.06
N LYS A 129 -17.48 24.29 -4.75
CA LYS A 129 -18.46 25.01 -3.90
C LYS A 129 -18.55 26.48 -4.27
N LYS A 130 -17.42 27.17 -4.48
CA LYS A 130 -17.40 28.58 -4.90
C LYS A 130 -18.07 28.77 -6.26
N ILE A 131 -17.78 27.91 -7.24
CA ILE A 131 -18.40 27.98 -8.57
C ILE A 131 -19.92 27.76 -8.48
N LYS A 132 -20.37 26.77 -7.70
CA LYS A 132 -21.80 26.51 -7.51
C LYS A 132 -22.51 27.70 -6.84
N ASN A 133 -21.92 28.25 -5.78
CA ASN A 133 -22.49 29.41 -5.09
C ASN A 133 -22.59 30.63 -6.01
N LYS A 134 -21.55 30.89 -6.83
CA LYS A 134 -21.59 31.99 -7.80
C LYS A 134 -22.74 31.83 -8.79
N LYS A 135 -22.91 30.63 -9.37
CA LYS A 135 -24.03 30.32 -10.27
C LYS A 135 -25.39 30.45 -9.59
N THR A 136 -25.49 30.08 -8.30
CA THR A 136 -26.72 30.27 -7.53
C THR A 136 -27.01 31.77 -7.36
N VAL A 137 -26.03 32.59 -6.97
CA VAL A 137 -26.22 34.04 -6.85
C VAL A 137 -26.59 34.69 -8.18
N GLU A 138 -25.88 34.36 -9.27
CA GLU A 138 -26.21 34.85 -10.62
C GLU A 138 -27.64 34.46 -11.04
N ASN A 139 -28.08 33.24 -10.73
CA ASN A 139 -29.46 32.84 -11.01
C ASN A 139 -30.47 33.60 -10.15
N TRP A 140 -30.13 33.99 -8.92
CA TRP A 140 -31.04 34.75 -8.07
C TRP A 140 -31.15 36.20 -8.57
N GLU A 141 -30.03 36.84 -8.91
CA GLU A 141 -30.00 38.19 -9.49
C GLU A 141 -30.80 38.26 -10.81
N ASN A 142 -30.57 37.31 -11.72
CA ASN A 142 -31.31 37.26 -13.00
C ASN A 142 -32.81 36.96 -12.86
N ASN A 143 -33.25 36.33 -11.75
CA ASN A 143 -34.68 36.08 -11.50
C ASN A 143 -35.34 37.22 -10.70
N ILE A 144 -34.57 38.06 -10.00
CA ILE A 144 -35.08 39.26 -9.31
C ILE A 144 -35.47 40.33 -10.34
N ASP A 145 -34.74 40.45 -11.44
CA ASP A 145 -35.09 41.35 -12.55
C ASP A 145 -36.37 40.94 -13.32
N ILE A 146 -36.92 39.75 -13.05
CA ILE A 146 -38.18 39.24 -13.63
C ILE A 146 -39.36 39.43 -12.65
N VAL A 147 -39.14 39.98 -11.46
CA VAL A 147 -40.24 40.45 -10.62
C VAL A 147 -40.70 41.80 -11.20
N PRO A 148 -41.91 41.91 -11.76
CA PRO A 148 -42.42 43.20 -12.19
C PRO A 148 -42.56 44.07 -10.95
N ASP A 149 -41.72 45.09 -10.86
CA ASP A 149 -41.84 46.17 -9.89
C ASP A 149 -43.29 46.71 -9.91
N GLY A 150 -43.96 46.59 -8.76
CA GLY A 150 -45.15 47.35 -8.37
C GLY A 150 -46.46 47.18 -9.15
N LYS A 151 -46.49 46.62 -10.37
CA LYS A 151 -47.72 46.67 -11.19
C LYS A 151 -48.84 45.71 -10.78
N LYS A 152 -48.53 44.62 -10.06
CA LYS A 152 -49.57 43.69 -9.60
C LYS A 152 -50.30 44.17 -8.35
N ASP A 153 -49.66 45.00 -7.54
CA ASP A 153 -50.25 45.47 -6.28
C ASP A 153 -51.25 46.62 -6.54
N GLU A 154 -51.01 47.48 -7.53
CA GLU A 154 -51.97 48.54 -7.92
C GLU A 154 -53.24 48.00 -8.57
N GLU A 155 -53.14 46.91 -9.35
CA GLU A 155 -54.30 46.28 -10.01
C GLU A 155 -55.17 45.52 -8.99
N TYR A 156 -54.56 44.88 -7.99
CA TYR A 156 -55.25 44.21 -6.89
C TYR A 156 -55.91 45.19 -5.90
N ILE A 157 -55.31 46.37 -5.67
CA ILE A 157 -55.90 47.42 -4.81
C ILE A 157 -57.11 48.06 -5.49
N LYS A 158 -57.08 48.28 -6.81
CA LYS A 158 -58.25 48.80 -7.55
C LYS A 158 -59.44 47.83 -7.57
N GLU A 159 -59.20 46.52 -7.71
CA GLU A 159 -60.27 45.51 -7.63
C GLU A 159 -60.91 45.41 -6.23
N LEU A 160 -60.20 45.80 -5.18
CA LEU A 160 -60.72 45.83 -3.81
C LEU A 160 -61.47 47.13 -3.47
N GLU A 161 -61.19 48.23 -4.17
CA GLU A 161 -61.93 49.50 -4.01
C GLU A 161 -63.22 49.56 -4.86
N GLU A 162 -63.36 48.72 -5.89
CA GLU A 162 -64.57 48.61 -6.73
C GLU A 162 -65.60 47.58 -6.22
N LYS A 163 -65.37 46.93 -5.08
CA LYS A 163 -66.32 46.01 -4.41
C LYS A 163 -66.91 46.61 -3.13
#